data_AF-A0A2V9QUZ3-F1
#
_entry.id   AF-A0A2V9QUZ3-F1
#
_cell.length_a   1.000
_cell.length_b   1.000
_cell.length_c   1.000
_cell.angle_alpha   90.00
_cell.angle_beta   90.00
_cell.angle_gamma   90.00
#
_symmetry.space_group_name_H-M   'P 1'
#
loop_
_entity.id
_entity.type
_entity.pdbx_description
1 polymer ?
#
loop_
_entity_poly.entity_id
_entity_poly.type
_entity_poly.pdbx_seq_one_letter_code
_entity_poly.pdbx_strand_id
1 'polypeptide(L)'
;MGVIERKAREKQELKRQILDAARELFVKHGYESVSMRKIADKIEYSPATIYTYFKDKDEILDCLCEETFLQLHQHKLAAVHEMKGDGLEVLK
;
A
#
# COMPACT_ATOMS: atom_id res chain seq x y z
N MET A 1 -7.69 -19.40 -18.81
CA MET A 1 -6.80 -18.36 -18.25
C MET A 1 -5.51 -18.36 -19.05
N GLY A 2 -5.21 -17.26 -19.74
CA GLY A 2 -4.04 -17.16 -20.61
C GLY A 2 -2.73 -16.96 -19.83
N VAL A 3 -1.59 -17.27 -20.46
CA VAL A 3 -0.25 -17.05 -19.88
C VAL A 3 -0.05 -15.57 -19.47
N ILE A 4 -0.64 -14.64 -20.22
CA ILE A 4 -0.59 -13.20 -19.96
C ILE A 4 -1.28 -12.84 -18.64
N GLU A 5 -2.49 -13.35 -18.40
CA GLU A 5 -3.26 -13.10 -17.17
C GLU A 5 -2.53 -13.63 -15.93
N ARG A 6 -1.92 -14.83 -16.04
CA ARG A 6 -1.15 -15.40 -14.93
C ARG A 6 0.03 -14.49 -14.56
N LYS A 7 0.82 -14.07 -15.56
CA LYS A 7 1.97 -13.17 -15.34
C LYS A 7 1.54 -11.82 -14.76
N ALA A 8 0.41 -11.27 -15.20
CA ALA A 8 -0.11 -10.01 -14.67
C ALA A 8 -0.51 -10.15 -13.18
N ARG A 9 -1.14 -11.27 -12.80
CA ARG A 9 -1.48 -11.55 -11.39
C ARG A 9 -0.24 -11.73 -10.52
N GLU A 10 0.75 -12.47 -10.99
CA GLU A 10 2.03 -12.65 -10.28
C GLU A 10 2.75 -11.30 -10.06
N LYS A 11 2.72 -10.44 -11.08
CA LYS A 11 3.27 -9.08 -10.98
C LYS A 11 2.54 -8.25 -9.91
N GLN A 12 1.20 -8.26 -9.91
CA GLN A 12 0.41 -7.53 -8.92
C GLN A 12 0.64 -8.05 -7.50
N GLU A 13 0.70 -9.37 -7.34
CA GLU A 13 0.96 -10.00 -6.04
C GLU A 13 2.31 -9.61 -5.47
N LEU A 14 3.37 -9.67 -6.30
CA LEU A 14 4.70 -9.28 -5.85
C LEU A 14 4.78 -7.77 -5.52
N LYS A 15 4.11 -6.92 -6.30
CA LYS A 15 4.01 -5.48 -5.97
C LYS A 15 3.39 -5.29 -4.58
N ARG A 16 2.32 -6.02 -4.26
CA ARG A 16 1.67 -5.97 -2.95
C ARG A 16 2.60 -6.42 -1.82
N GLN A 17 3.31 -7.54 -2.00
CA GLN A 17 4.27 -8.04 -1.01
C GLN A 17 5.37 -7.03 -0.69
N ILE A 18 5.88 -6.33 -1.71
CA ILE A 18 6.87 -5.25 -1.52
C ILE A 18 6.29 -4.12 -0.66
N LEU A 19 5.07 -3.67 -0.97
CA LEU A 19 4.41 -2.58 -0.25
C LEU A 19 4.10 -2.96 1.20
N ASP A 20 3.58 -4.16 1.44
CA ASP A 20 3.28 -4.66 2.79
C ASP A 20 4.56 -4.78 3.64
N ALA A 21 5.63 -5.32 3.06
CA ALA A 21 6.92 -5.43 3.73
C ALA A 21 7.53 -4.06 4.04
N ALA A 22 7.47 -3.12 3.10
CA ALA A 22 7.94 -1.76 3.30
C ALA A 22 7.15 -1.04 4.40
N ARG A 23 5.82 -1.16 4.39
CA ARG A 23 4.94 -0.57 5.41
C ARG A 23 5.31 -1.06 6.81
N GLU A 24 5.45 -2.37 7.00
CA GLU A 24 5.83 -2.92 8.30
C GLU A 24 7.21 -2.43 8.75
N LEU A 25 8.18 -2.42 7.84
CA LEU A 25 9.54 -1.97 8.15
C LEU A 25 9.60 -0.48 8.46
N PHE A 26 8.87 0.36 7.72
CA PHE A 26 8.80 1.81 7.97
C PHE A 26 8.16 2.10 9.33
N VAL A 27 7.08 1.41 9.69
CA VAL A 27 6.43 1.55 11.01
C VAL A 27 7.37 1.11 12.13
N LYS A 28 8.05 -0.02 11.96
CA LYS A 28 8.87 -0.63 13.02
C LYS A 28 10.22 0.05 13.23
N HIS A 29 10.82 0.57 12.16
CA HIS A 29 12.20 1.04 12.19
C HIS A 29 12.37 2.50 11.74
N GLY A 30 11.31 3.14 11.25
CA GLY A 30 11.37 4.47 10.65
C GLY A 30 11.88 4.44 9.20
N TYR A 31 11.43 5.41 8.40
CA TYR A 31 11.71 5.50 6.97
C TYR A 31 13.21 5.49 6.63
N GLU A 32 14.00 6.30 7.34
CA GLU A 32 15.43 6.47 7.06
C GLU A 32 16.26 5.19 7.25
N SER A 33 15.90 4.35 8.23
CA SER A 33 16.67 3.14 8.56
C SER A 33 16.36 1.94 7.65
N VAL A 34 15.37 2.08 6.77
CA VAL A 34 14.95 1.03 5.84
C VAL A 34 15.59 1.29 4.48
N SER A 35 16.14 0.22 3.89
CA SER A 35 16.74 0.22 2.55
C SER A 35 15.97 -0.73 1.63
N MET A 36 16.14 -0.55 0.31
CA MET A 36 15.57 -1.45 -0.70
C MET A 36 16.01 -2.90 -0.47
N ARG A 37 17.26 -3.13 -0.04
CA ARG A 37 17.76 -4.46 0.31
C ARG A 37 17.02 -5.05 1.51
N LYS A 38 16.81 -4.27 2.58
CA LYS A 38 16.10 -4.75 3.78
C LYS A 38 14.64 -5.16 3.47
N ILE A 39 14.00 -4.45 2.54
CA ILE A 39 12.66 -4.82 2.05
C ILE A 39 12.74 -6.14 1.28
N ALA A 40 13.70 -6.27 0.37
CA ALA A 40 13.92 -7.49 -0.42
C ALA A 40 14.18 -8.71 0.47
N ASP A 41 15.06 -8.57 1.47
CA ASP A 41 15.42 -9.62 2.41
C ASP A 41 14.19 -10.09 3.21
N LYS A 42 13.29 -9.18 3.60
CA LYS A 42 12.07 -9.50 4.34
C LYS A 42 11.10 -10.38 3.56
N ILE A 43 11.07 -10.26 2.23
CA ILE A 43 10.21 -11.05 1.35
C ILE A 43 10.96 -12.16 0.62
N GLU A 44 12.23 -12.41 0.98
CA GLU A 44 13.09 -13.45 0.41
C GLU A 44 13.34 -13.29 -1.11
N TYR A 45 13.39 -12.04 -1.59
CA TYR A 45 13.71 -11.70 -2.98
C TYR A 45 15.04 -10.97 -3.10
N SER A 46 15.60 -10.96 -4.32
CA SER A 46 16.77 -10.16 -4.61
C SER A 46 16.41 -8.66 -4.66
N PRO A 47 17.32 -7.74 -4.26
CA PRO A 47 17.10 -6.31 -4.44
C PRO A 47 16.80 -5.93 -5.90
N ALA A 48 17.46 -6.61 -6.86
CA ALA A 48 17.22 -6.40 -8.29
C ALA A 48 15.75 -6.66 -8.66
N THR A 49 15.11 -7.67 -8.05
CA THR A 49 13.67 -7.93 -8.24
C THR A 49 12.85 -6.73 -7.82
N ILE A 50 13.12 -6.12 -6.66
CA ILE A 50 12.39 -4.93 -6.18
C ILE A 50 12.53 -3.77 -7.17
N TYR A 51 13.75 -3.55 -7.68
CA TYR A 51 14.01 -2.51 -8.67
C TYR A 51 13.28 -2.70 -10.01
N THR A 52 12.74 -3.89 -10.30
CA THR A 52 11.84 -4.09 -11.46
C THR A 52 10.43 -3.53 -11.26
N TYR A 53 10.06 -3.22 -10.01
CA TYR A 53 8.74 -2.71 -9.62
C TYR A 53 8.77 -1.26 -9.16
N PHE A 54 9.85 -0.87 -8.46
CA PHE A 54 10.00 0.47 -7.89
C PHE A 54 11.43 0.97 -8.13
N LYS A 55 11.56 2.18 -8.64
CA LYS A 55 12.84 2.83 -8.95
C LYS A 55 13.66 3.09 -7.68
N ASP A 56 13.00 3.42 -6.57
CA ASP A 56 13.61 3.79 -5.30
C ASP A 56 12.62 3.64 -4.12
N LYS A 57 13.11 3.99 -2.92
CA LYS A 57 12.35 3.94 -1.67
C LYS A 57 11.25 5.00 -1.60
N ASP A 58 11.45 6.14 -2.26
CA ASP A 58 10.48 7.24 -2.31
C ASP A 58 9.24 6.82 -3.12
N GLU A 59 9.41 6.12 -4.25
CA GLU A 59 8.26 5.62 -5.04
C GLU A 59 7.42 4.61 -4.25
N ILE A 60 8.05 3.79 -3.41
CA ILE A 60 7.34 2.88 -2.50
C ILE A 60 6.53 3.69 -1.49
N LEU A 61 7.12 4.73 -0.89
CA LEU A 61 6.44 5.60 0.06
C LEU A 61 5.26 6.34 -0.59
N ASP A 62 5.45 6.90 -1.78
CA ASP A 62 4.40 7.58 -2.54
C ASP A 62 3.21 6.65 -2.80
N CYS A 63 3.48 5.42 -3.26
CA CYS A 63 2.44 4.43 -3.51
C CYS A 63 1.69 4.04 -2.22
N LEU A 64 2.40 3.90 -1.09
CA LEU A 64 1.78 3.63 0.22
C LEU A 64 0.92 4.81 0.69
N CYS A 65 1.37 6.04 0.47
CA CYS A 65 0.62 7.24 0.79
C CYS A 65 -0.67 7.30 -0.04
N GLU A 66 -0.59 7.06 -1.36
CA GLU A 66 -1.75 7.01 -2.25
C GLU A 66 -2.78 5.96 -1.79
N GLU A 67 -2.33 4.73 -1.47
CA GLU A 67 -3.21 3.68 -0.95
C GLU A 67 -3.88 4.11 0.36
N THR A 68 -3.12 4.71 1.26
CA THR A 68 -3.62 5.15 2.57
C THR A 68 -4.63 6.28 2.43
N PHE A 69 -4.36 7.27 1.58
CA PHE A 69 -5.28 8.38 1.32
C PHE A 69 -6.57 7.90 0.66
N LEU A 70 -6.49 6.95 -0.27
CA LEU A 70 -7.67 6.36 -0.90
C LEU A 70 -8.53 5.60 0.11
N GLN A 71 -7.91 4.79 0.98
CA GLN A 71 -8.61 4.08 2.05
C GLN A 71 -9.28 5.06 3.02
N LEU A 72 -8.56 6.11 3.43
CA LEU A 72 -9.11 7.14 4.31
C LEU A 72 -10.30 7.86 3.66
N HIS A 73 -10.21 8.16 2.35
CA HIS A 73 -11.31 8.77 1.60
C HIS A 73 -12.53 7.86 1.56
N GLN A 74 -12.35 6.56 1.28
CA GLN A 74 -13.42 5.56 1.27
C GLN A 74 -14.09 5.43 2.65
N HIS A 75 -13.32 5.35 3.73
CA HIS A 75 -13.84 5.29 5.09
C HIS A 75 -14.65 6.54 5.46
N LYS A 76 -14.18 7.74 5.09
CA LYS A 76 -14.93 8.98 5.33
C LYS A 76 -16.25 9.02 4.57
N LEU A 77 -16.29 8.59 3.31
CA LEU A 77 -17.52 8.54 2.53
C LEU A 77 -18.53 7.54 3.10
N ALA A 78 -18.07 6.36 3.55
CA ALA A 78 -18.92 5.37 4.20
C ALA A 78 -19.57 5.92 5.47
N ALA A 79 -18.78 6.56 6.34
CA ALA A 79 -19.28 7.17 7.58
C ALA A 79 -20.33 8.27 7.32
N VAL A 80 -20.14 9.11 6.29
CA VAL A 80 -21.12 10.14 5.90
C VAL A 80 -22.43 9.52 5.37
N HIS A 81 -22.34 8.36 4.71
CA HIS A 81 -23.53 7.64 4.24
C HIS A 81 -24.32 7.03 5.40
N GLU A 82 -23.63 6.55 6.43
CA GLU A 82 -24.24 6.00 7.65
C GLU A 82 -24.86 7.09 8.54
N MET A 83 -24.33 8.32 8.53
CA MET A 83 -24.86 9.47 9.27
C MET A 83 -26.10 10.15 8.63
N LYS A 84 -26.65 9.60 7.53
CA LYS A 84 -27.87 10.13 6.88
C LYS A 84 -29.20 9.61 7.48
N GLY A 85 -29.17 9.01 8.67
CA GLY A 85 -30.31 8.90 9.57
C GLY A 85 -30.03 9.70 10.85
N ASP A 86 -30.94 10.58 11.28
CA ASP A 86 -30.89 11.38 12.52
C ASP A 86 -29.99 12.64 12.59
N GLY A 87 -29.72 13.31 11.48
CA GLY A 87 -29.00 14.60 11.49
C GLY A 87 -29.86 15.86 11.73
N LEU A 88 -31.18 15.80 11.56
CA LEU A 88 -32.06 16.99 11.56
C LEU A 88 -32.81 17.23 12.89
N GLU A 89 -32.72 16.32 13.87
CA GLU A 89 -33.37 16.52 15.17
C GLU A 89 -32.51 17.32 16.17
N VAL A 90 -31.21 17.50 15.90
CA VAL A 90 -30.28 18.17 16.84
C VAL A 90 -30.22 19.70 16.67
N LEU A 91 -31.05 20.27 15.79
CA LEU A 91 -31.13 21.71 15.51
C LEU A 91 -32.45 22.36 15.97
N LYS A 92 -33.07 21.85 17.04
CA LYS A 92 -34.15 22.54 17.76
C LYS A 92 -33.72 22.94 19.17
#